data_AF-A0A836SEN1-F1
#
_entry.id   AF-A0A836SEN1-F1
#
_cell.length_a   1.000
_cell.length_b   1.000
_cell.length_c   1.000
_cell.angle_alpha   90.00
_cell.angle_beta   90.00
_cell.angle_gamma   90.00
#
_symmetry.space_group_name_H-M   'P 1'
#
loop_
_entity.id
_entity.type
_entity.pdbx_description
1 polymer ?
#
loop_
_entity_poly.entity_id
_entity_poly.type
_entity_poly.pdbx_seq_one_letter_code
_entity_poly.pdbx_strand_id
1 'polypeptide(L)'
;MKTLKFYSYQVVSLMLLVLLASCTSQEEMMKQYKEQAISTAWKQEQQLVHLGHAGTYQWTEAEKAELLETATVMGYEGRYLNQDVETHSQLASNPNNIFFAKIGEKRPSLETSLAPLRSYMIRYEKNKYGFWGALISVITVLIIAFQRKRGIVIYPAIIGAILMAIRMGVISGGSYLAILGGLASGLIAGTVAGIFIFLVVLSAGG
;
A
#
# COMPACT_ATOMS: atom_id res chain seq x y z
N MET A 1 67.51 17.50 16.39
CA MET A 1 66.62 16.49 15.78
C MET A 1 65.61 15.99 16.83
N LYS A 2 64.47 16.68 17.03
CA LYS A 2 63.40 16.22 17.93
C LYS A 2 62.03 16.77 17.52
N THR A 3 61.39 16.22 16.48
CA THR A 3 59.96 16.55 16.21
C THR A 3 59.17 15.48 15.43
N LEU A 4 59.71 14.30 15.11
CA LEU A 4 59.01 13.37 14.19
C LEU A 4 58.25 12.18 14.83
N LYS A 5 57.99 12.15 16.14
CA LYS A 5 57.28 11.02 16.78
C LYS A 5 56.01 11.36 17.58
N PHE A 6 55.74 12.63 17.86
CA PHE A 6 54.57 13.04 18.68
C PHE A 6 53.26 13.19 17.87
N TYR A 7 53.34 13.56 16.59
CA TYR A 7 52.16 13.69 15.73
C TYR A 7 51.46 12.34 15.44
N SER A 8 52.20 11.23 15.44
CA SER A 8 51.63 9.91 15.14
C SER A 8 50.63 9.46 16.21
N TYR A 9 50.94 9.59 17.50
CA TYR A 9 50.02 9.19 18.57
C TYR A 9 48.79 10.08 18.66
N GLN A 10 48.95 11.38 18.46
CA GLN A 10 47.84 12.32 18.55
C GLN A 10 46.87 12.16 17.36
N VAL A 11 47.39 11.87 16.16
CA VAL A 11 46.58 11.54 14.97
C VAL A 11 45.92 10.15 15.10
N VAL A 12 46.63 9.15 15.62
CA VAL A 12 46.05 7.81 15.86
C VAL A 12 44.98 7.86 16.96
N SER A 13 45.20 8.65 18.01
CA SER A 13 44.23 8.88 19.09
C SER A 13 42.99 9.62 18.56
N LEU A 14 43.17 10.66 17.75
CA LEU A 14 42.06 11.36 17.10
C LEU A 14 41.30 10.46 16.13
N MET A 15 42.01 9.65 15.34
CA MET A 15 41.40 8.69 14.40
C MET A 15 40.61 7.61 15.16
N LEU A 16 41.13 7.12 16.29
CA LEU A 16 40.41 6.18 17.17
C LEU A 16 39.15 6.82 17.76
N LEU A 17 39.22 8.08 18.19
CA LEU A 17 38.07 8.85 18.69
C LEU A 17 36.99 9.02 17.62
N VAL A 18 37.39 9.36 16.38
CA VAL A 18 36.46 9.49 15.25
C VAL A 18 35.83 8.14 14.87
N LEU A 19 36.60 7.06 14.86
CA LEU A 19 36.08 5.71 14.60
C LEU A 19 35.09 5.26 15.68
N LEU A 20 35.41 5.48 16.96
CA LEU A 20 34.51 5.17 18.07
C LEU A 20 33.21 5.98 17.98
N ALA A 21 33.30 7.29 17.71
CA ALA A 21 32.13 8.15 17.53
C ALA A 21 31.27 7.78 16.30
N SER A 22 31.91 7.29 15.23
CA SER A 22 31.21 6.84 14.03
C SER A 22 30.51 5.49 14.25
N CYS A 23 31.13 4.58 15.01
CA CYS A 23 30.55 3.31 15.39
C CYS A 23 29.32 3.50 16.31
N THR A 24 29.44 4.36 17.33
CA THR A 24 28.31 4.66 18.24
C THR A 24 27.14 5.31 17.50
N SER A 25 27.42 6.23 16.57
CA SER A 25 26.34 6.87 15.80
C SER A 25 25.65 5.90 14.83
N GLN A 26 26.39 4.96 14.22
CA GLN A 26 25.80 3.93 13.37
C GLN A 26 24.87 2.98 14.16
N GLU A 27 25.27 2.59 15.38
CA GLU A 27 24.45 1.73 16.25
C GLU A 27 23.13 2.41 16.65
N GLU A 28 23.19 3.69 17.03
CA GLU A 28 22.00 4.49 17.36
C GLU A 28 21.05 4.63 16.17
N MET A 29 21.58 4.93 14.99
CA MET A 29 20.79 5.02 13.76
C MET A 29 20.08 3.69 13.44
N MET A 30 20.77 2.56 13.59
CA MET A 30 20.17 1.24 13.36
C MET A 30 19.06 0.90 14.35
N LYS A 31 19.20 1.31 15.62
CA LYS A 31 18.12 1.18 16.62
C LYS A 31 16.90 2.01 16.21
N GLN A 32 17.10 3.27 15.81
CA GLN A 32 16.01 4.13 15.33
C GLN A 32 15.29 3.56 14.11
N TYR A 33 16.04 3.07 13.11
CA TYR A 33 15.43 2.44 11.93
C TYR A 33 14.61 1.20 12.30
N LYS A 34 15.11 0.38 13.22
CA LYS A 34 14.40 -0.80 13.72
C LYS A 34 13.11 -0.42 14.44
N GLU A 35 13.15 0.51 15.36
CA GLU A 35 11.97 0.99 16.10
C GLU A 35 10.93 1.56 15.14
N GLN A 36 11.36 2.36 14.16
CA GLN A 36 10.48 2.91 13.13
C GLN A 36 9.85 1.82 12.26
N ALA A 37 10.63 0.83 11.82
CA ALA A 37 10.13 -0.28 11.00
C ALA A 37 9.11 -1.13 11.77
N ILE A 38 9.40 -1.45 13.04
CA ILE A 38 8.49 -2.23 13.91
C ILE A 38 7.21 -1.44 14.20
N SER A 39 7.32 -0.15 14.57
CA SER A 39 6.16 0.70 14.82
C SER A 39 5.26 0.80 13.58
N THR A 40 5.87 0.99 12.40
CA THR A 40 5.13 1.06 11.14
C THR A 40 4.50 -0.28 10.77
N ALA A 41 5.20 -1.39 11.01
CA ALA A 41 4.67 -2.74 10.80
C ALA A 41 3.45 -3.01 11.68
N TRP A 42 3.49 -2.65 12.96
CA TRP A 42 2.35 -2.78 13.88
C TRP A 42 1.15 -1.93 13.44
N LYS A 43 1.38 -0.68 13.04
CA LYS A 43 0.30 0.18 12.49
C LYS A 43 -0.34 -0.43 11.24
N GLN A 44 0.48 -0.97 10.34
CA GLN A 44 0.00 -1.65 9.14
C GLN A 44 -0.82 -2.90 9.48
N GLU A 45 -0.38 -3.69 10.46
CA GLU A 45 -1.07 -4.87 10.94
C GLU A 45 -2.43 -4.53 11.58
N GLN A 46 -2.45 -3.55 12.48
CA GLN A 46 -3.67 -3.02 13.07
C GLN A 46 -4.63 -2.54 11.97
N GLN A 47 -4.12 -1.85 10.95
CA GLN A 47 -4.94 -1.39 9.84
C GLN A 47 -5.52 -2.55 9.02
N LEU A 48 -4.79 -3.66 8.84
CA LEU A 48 -5.33 -4.86 8.19
C LEU A 48 -6.49 -5.46 8.98
N VAL A 49 -6.32 -5.58 10.30
CA VAL A 49 -7.38 -6.09 11.18
C VAL A 49 -8.58 -5.15 11.19
N HIS A 50 -8.37 -3.84 11.20
CA HIS A 50 -9.44 -2.85 11.09
C HIS A 50 -10.19 -2.94 9.76
N LEU A 51 -9.51 -3.31 8.67
CA LEU A 51 -10.14 -3.55 7.37
C LEU A 51 -10.87 -4.91 7.29
N GLY A 52 -10.90 -5.68 8.38
CA GLY A 52 -11.54 -7.00 8.44
C GLY A 52 -10.67 -8.13 7.89
N HIS A 53 -9.40 -7.89 7.60
CA HIS A 53 -8.45 -8.93 7.22
C HIS A 53 -7.92 -9.68 8.45
N ALA A 54 -7.47 -10.92 8.27
CA ALA A 54 -6.89 -11.71 9.36
C ALA A 54 -5.51 -11.21 9.86
N GLY A 55 -4.88 -10.26 9.16
CA GLY A 55 -3.47 -9.87 9.37
C GLY A 55 -2.46 -10.72 8.59
N THR A 56 -1.17 -10.52 8.90
CA THR A 56 -0.02 -11.30 8.41
C THR A 56 0.33 -12.48 9.34
N TYR A 57 -0.14 -12.45 10.58
CA TYR A 57 -0.06 -13.55 11.55
C TYR A 57 -1.46 -14.09 11.88
N GLN A 58 -1.55 -15.31 12.40
CA GLN A 58 -2.82 -15.93 12.78
C GLN A 58 -3.27 -15.45 14.17
N TRP A 59 -3.74 -14.20 14.24
CA TRP A 59 -4.29 -13.63 15.47
C TRP A 59 -5.63 -14.27 15.84
N THR A 60 -5.79 -14.63 17.11
CA THR A 60 -7.09 -14.98 17.69
C THR A 60 -8.00 -13.75 17.78
N GLU A 61 -9.31 -13.95 17.94
CA GLU A 61 -10.25 -12.82 18.05
C GLU A 61 -9.96 -11.92 19.27
N ALA A 62 -9.47 -12.49 20.37
CA ALA A 62 -9.05 -11.73 21.55
C ALA A 62 -7.80 -10.88 21.25
N GLU A 63 -6.79 -11.45 20.58
CA GLU A 63 -5.57 -10.73 20.19
C GLU A 63 -5.85 -9.66 19.13
N LYS A 64 -6.82 -9.88 18.22
CA LYS A 64 -7.29 -8.87 17.27
C LYS A 64 -7.93 -7.69 18.00
N ALA A 65 -8.77 -7.95 19.00
CA ALA A 65 -9.38 -6.89 19.80
C ALA A 65 -8.30 -6.09 20.55
N GLU A 66 -7.33 -6.77 21.16
CA GLU A 66 -6.17 -6.13 21.79
C GLU A 66 -5.37 -5.28 20.80
N LEU A 67 -5.07 -5.83 19.61
CA LEU A 67 -4.34 -5.11 18.56
C LEU A 67 -5.08 -3.84 18.11
N LEU A 68 -6.42 -3.89 18.03
CA LEU A 68 -7.23 -2.73 17.67
C LEU A 68 -7.24 -1.68 18.79
N GLU A 69 -7.20 -2.09 20.05
CA GLU A 69 -7.24 -1.20 21.22
C GLU A 69 -5.87 -0.56 21.52
N THR A 70 -4.80 -1.36 21.55
CA THR A 70 -3.47 -0.95 22.04
C THR A 70 -2.44 -0.74 20.94
N ALA A 71 -2.77 -1.09 19.68
CA ALA A 71 -1.89 -1.09 18.51
C ALA A 71 -0.74 -2.12 18.55
N THR A 72 -0.64 -2.94 19.59
CA THR A 72 0.31 -4.06 19.72
C THR A 72 -0.39 -5.26 20.36
N VAL A 73 0.29 -6.41 20.46
CA VAL A 73 -0.23 -7.58 21.19
C VAL A 73 0.82 -8.02 22.20
N MET A 74 0.42 -8.17 23.46
CA MET A 74 1.30 -8.61 24.53
C MET A 74 1.87 -10.00 24.25
N GLY A 75 3.18 -10.17 24.50
CA GLY A 75 3.89 -11.44 24.27
C GLY A 75 4.35 -11.67 22.83
N TYR A 76 4.07 -10.75 21.92
CA TYR A 76 4.55 -10.78 20.54
C TYR A 76 5.57 -9.68 20.26
N GLU A 77 6.56 -10.01 19.44
CA GLU A 77 7.61 -9.09 19.02
C GLU A 77 7.69 -8.99 17.49
N GLY A 78 8.00 -7.79 17.00
CA GLY A 78 8.36 -7.56 15.60
C GLY A 78 9.84 -7.86 15.39
N ARG A 79 10.16 -8.81 14.52
CA ARG A 79 11.53 -9.20 14.20
C ARG A 79 11.82 -9.09 12.71
N TYR A 80 13.09 -8.90 12.36
CA TYR A 80 13.51 -8.90 10.97
C TYR A 80 13.45 -10.31 10.37
N LEU A 81 12.80 -10.41 9.21
CA LEU A 81 12.74 -11.63 8.41
C LEU A 81 14.11 -11.91 7.77
N ASN A 82 14.72 -10.89 7.15
CA ASN A 82 16.08 -10.98 6.62
C ASN A 82 17.11 -10.43 7.62
N GLN A 83 18.20 -11.16 7.86
CA GLN A 83 19.27 -10.79 8.80
C GLN A 83 20.27 -9.78 8.24
N ASP A 84 20.36 -9.63 6.92
CA ASP A 84 21.30 -8.74 6.23
C ASP A 84 20.91 -7.25 6.30
N VAL A 85 20.24 -6.85 7.39
CA VAL A 85 19.85 -5.46 7.66
C VAL A 85 21.03 -4.57 8.03
N GLU A 86 22.11 -5.15 8.55
CA GLU A 86 23.35 -4.42 8.88
C GLU A 86 24.12 -4.01 7.63
N THR A 87 24.05 -4.81 6.57
CA THR A 87 24.72 -4.54 5.28
C THR A 87 23.82 -3.76 4.30
N HIS A 88 22.50 -3.82 4.48
CA HIS A 88 21.53 -3.14 3.62
C HIS A 88 20.59 -2.24 4.44
N SER A 89 20.97 -0.97 4.62
CA SER A 89 20.19 0.04 5.36
C SER A 89 18.75 0.23 4.85
N GLN A 90 18.51 -0.04 3.56
CA GLN A 90 17.17 0.01 2.96
C GLN A 90 16.23 -1.09 3.49
N LEU A 91 16.76 -2.24 3.92
CA LEU A 91 15.97 -3.32 4.52
C LEU A 91 15.67 -3.05 6.00
N ALA A 92 16.50 -2.26 6.68
CA ALA A 92 16.35 -1.92 8.09
C ALA A 92 15.14 -1.01 8.34
N SER A 93 14.88 -0.07 7.43
CA SER A 93 13.72 0.83 7.53
C SER A 93 12.43 0.25 6.93
N ASN A 94 12.48 -0.90 6.24
CA ASN A 94 11.32 -1.46 5.55
C ASN A 94 10.39 -2.23 6.51
N PRO A 95 9.15 -1.76 6.74
CA PRO A 95 8.21 -2.44 7.63
C PRO A 95 7.74 -3.81 7.10
N ASN A 96 7.79 -4.04 5.78
CA ASN A 96 7.43 -5.34 5.19
C ASN A 96 8.49 -6.42 5.47
N ASN A 97 9.68 -6.04 5.96
CA ASN A 97 10.70 -6.97 6.42
C ASN A 97 10.50 -7.37 7.91
N ILE A 98 9.49 -6.83 8.58
CA ILE A 98 9.15 -7.17 9.98
C ILE A 98 8.05 -8.22 10.01
N PHE A 99 8.34 -9.38 10.58
CA PHE A 99 7.35 -10.41 10.90
C PHE A 99 7.04 -10.43 12.39
N PHE A 100 5.82 -10.84 12.74
CA PHE A 100 5.40 -11.02 14.12
C PHE A 100 5.53 -12.48 14.52
N ALA A 101 5.96 -12.69 15.75
CA ALA A 101 6.07 -14.03 16.33
C ALA A 101 6.04 -13.91 17.86
N LYS A 102 5.65 -15.01 18.51
CA LYS A 102 5.75 -15.10 19.97
C LYS A 102 7.22 -15.09 20.38
N ILE A 103 7.49 -14.54 21.57
CA ILE A 103 8.84 -14.58 22.16
C ILE A 103 9.28 -16.05 22.27
N GLY A 104 10.42 -16.39 21.64
CA GLY A 104 10.94 -17.76 21.58
C GLY A 104 10.47 -18.60 20.39
N GLU A 105 9.53 -18.13 19.58
CA GLU A 105 9.10 -18.83 18.36
C GLU A 105 10.19 -18.76 17.28
N LYS A 106 10.29 -19.79 16.43
CA LYS A 106 11.27 -19.85 15.35
C LYS A 106 10.89 -18.89 14.20
N ARG A 107 11.89 -18.29 13.55
CA ARG A 107 11.69 -17.47 12.34
C ARG A 107 11.12 -18.34 11.20
N PRO A 108 10.08 -17.87 10.46
CA PRO A 108 9.60 -18.53 9.25
C PRO A 108 10.56 -18.34 8.06
N SER A 109 10.48 -19.18 7.04
CA SER A 109 11.15 -18.93 5.76
C SER A 109 10.50 -17.75 5.03
N LEU A 110 11.24 -17.13 4.11
CA LEU A 110 10.74 -16.01 3.29
C LEU A 110 9.50 -16.41 2.48
N GLU A 111 9.48 -17.64 1.95
CA GLU A 111 8.36 -18.17 1.15
C GLU A 111 7.08 -18.36 1.97
N THR A 112 7.19 -18.67 3.27
CA THR A 112 6.03 -18.89 4.15
C THR A 112 5.54 -17.60 4.80
N SER A 113 6.38 -16.55 4.86
CA SER A 113 6.05 -15.31 5.55
C SER A 113 5.14 -14.39 4.71
N LEU A 114 4.06 -13.90 5.32
CA LEU A 114 3.16 -12.91 4.72
C LEU A 114 3.60 -11.45 4.98
N ALA A 115 4.63 -11.25 5.79
CA ALA A 115 5.14 -9.90 6.11
C ALA A 115 5.49 -9.06 4.86
N PRO A 116 6.15 -9.61 3.81
CA PRO A 116 6.45 -8.87 2.59
C PRO A 116 5.21 -8.34 1.86
N LEU A 117 4.07 -9.02 2.01
CA LEU A 117 2.81 -8.71 1.33
C LEU A 117 1.92 -7.74 2.10
N ARG A 118 2.31 -7.32 3.31
CA ARG A 118 1.47 -6.49 4.19
C ARG A 118 0.98 -5.22 3.50
N SER A 119 1.88 -4.46 2.89
CA SER A 119 1.53 -3.24 2.15
C SER A 119 0.61 -3.48 0.96
N TYR A 120 0.77 -4.61 0.26
CA TYR A 120 -0.11 -5.02 -0.84
C TYR A 120 -1.52 -5.36 -0.34
N MET A 121 -1.64 -6.17 0.72
CA MET A 121 -2.93 -6.55 1.30
C MET A 121 -3.71 -5.33 1.79
N ILE A 122 -3.03 -4.35 2.40
CA ILE A 122 -3.65 -3.08 2.81
C ILE A 122 -4.26 -2.36 1.61
N ARG A 123 -3.48 -2.21 0.53
CA ARG A 123 -3.95 -1.53 -0.68
C ARG A 123 -5.11 -2.28 -1.31
N TYR A 124 -5.03 -3.61 -1.34
CA TYR A 124 -6.09 -4.45 -1.85
C TYR A 124 -7.38 -4.26 -1.06
N GLU A 125 -7.38 -4.44 0.26
CA GLU A 125 -8.60 -4.34 1.07
C GLU A 125 -9.20 -2.92 1.07
N LYS A 126 -8.37 -1.86 1.06
CA LYS A 126 -8.88 -0.48 0.91
C LYS A 126 -9.61 -0.23 -0.42
N ASN A 127 -9.20 -0.90 -1.48
CA ASN A 127 -9.68 -0.61 -2.84
C ASN A 127 -10.53 -1.74 -3.45
N LYS A 128 -10.72 -2.86 -2.75
CA LYS A 128 -11.38 -4.08 -3.24
C LYS A 128 -12.75 -3.84 -3.84
N TYR A 129 -13.53 -2.95 -3.24
CA TYR A 129 -14.88 -2.62 -3.69
C TYR A 129 -14.98 -1.34 -4.51
N GLY A 130 -13.88 -0.62 -4.74
CA GLY A 130 -13.90 0.65 -5.46
C GLY A 130 -14.41 0.50 -6.90
N PHE A 131 -13.94 -0.54 -7.60
CA PHE A 131 -14.39 -0.84 -8.96
C PHE A 131 -15.87 -1.26 -9.02
N TRP A 132 -16.29 -2.17 -8.13
CA TRP A 132 -17.66 -2.66 -8.09
C TRP A 132 -18.67 -1.59 -7.66
N GLY A 133 -18.30 -0.72 -6.71
CA GLY A 133 -19.12 0.43 -6.31
C GLY A 133 -19.35 1.41 -7.46
N ALA A 134 -18.32 1.68 -8.27
CA ALA A 134 -18.44 2.50 -9.46
C ALA A 134 -19.32 1.85 -10.55
N LEU A 135 -19.23 0.54 -10.74
CA LEU A 135 -20.10 -0.17 -11.68
C LEU A 135 -21.57 -0.12 -11.24
N ILE A 136 -21.85 -0.37 -9.96
CA ILE A 136 -23.21 -0.35 -9.41
C ILE A 136 -23.84 1.05 -9.54
N SER A 137 -23.07 2.12 -9.26
CA SER A 137 -23.57 3.49 -9.37
C SER A 137 -23.92 3.84 -10.82
N VAL A 138 -23.09 3.48 -11.79
CA VAL A 138 -23.36 3.68 -13.23
C VAL A 138 -24.60 2.92 -13.67
N ILE A 139 -24.71 1.63 -13.31
CA ILE A 139 -25.90 0.82 -13.66
C ILE A 139 -27.17 1.45 -13.07
N THR A 140 -27.11 1.92 -11.83
CA THR A 140 -28.25 2.58 -11.16
C THR A 140 -28.68 3.85 -11.90
N VAL A 141 -27.72 4.71 -12.30
CA VAL A 141 -28.00 5.91 -13.08
C VAL A 141 -28.65 5.56 -14.42
N LEU A 142 -28.14 4.55 -15.12
CA LEU A 142 -28.66 4.14 -16.42
C LEU A 142 -30.09 3.56 -16.30
N ILE A 143 -30.39 2.81 -15.25
CA ILE A 143 -31.75 2.31 -14.98
C ILE A 143 -32.71 3.50 -14.76
N ILE A 144 -32.34 4.47 -13.93
CA ILE A 144 -33.17 5.66 -13.67
C ILE A 144 -33.37 6.48 -14.96
N ALA A 145 -32.30 6.66 -15.74
CA ALA A 145 -32.35 7.37 -17.01
C ALA A 145 -33.28 6.64 -18.00
N PHE A 146 -33.22 5.31 -18.06
CA PHE A 146 -34.09 4.48 -18.90
C PHE A 146 -35.55 4.59 -18.50
N GLN A 147 -35.87 4.47 -17.21
CA GLN A 147 -37.24 4.60 -16.69
C GLN A 147 -37.82 5.99 -16.97
N ARG A 148 -37.01 7.04 -16.84
CA ARG A 148 -37.42 8.43 -17.13
C ARG A 148 -37.31 8.79 -18.62
N LYS A 149 -37.03 7.83 -19.50
CA LYS A 149 -36.79 8.01 -20.94
C LYS A 149 -35.80 9.14 -21.27
N ARG A 150 -34.80 9.35 -20.41
CA ARG A 150 -33.79 10.41 -20.59
C ARG A 150 -32.64 9.92 -21.48
N GLY A 151 -32.90 9.92 -22.78
CA GLY A 151 -31.89 9.58 -23.80
C GLY A 151 -30.60 10.41 -23.69
N ILE A 152 -30.70 11.66 -23.21
CA ILE A 152 -29.55 12.57 -22.99
C ILE A 152 -28.45 11.94 -22.13
N VAL A 153 -28.78 11.04 -21.19
CA VAL A 153 -27.78 10.37 -20.35
C VAL A 153 -27.37 8.99 -20.92
N ILE A 154 -28.31 8.28 -21.54
CA ILE A 154 -28.11 6.91 -22.04
C ILE A 154 -27.23 6.90 -23.30
N TYR A 155 -27.47 7.79 -24.25
CA TYR A 155 -26.74 7.78 -25.53
C TYR A 155 -25.25 8.08 -25.36
N PRO A 156 -24.84 9.09 -24.58
CA PRO A 156 -23.42 9.31 -24.32
C PRO A 156 -22.73 8.11 -23.65
N ALA A 157 -23.42 7.39 -22.75
CA ALA A 157 -22.90 6.17 -22.12
C ALA A 157 -22.62 5.05 -23.14
N ILE A 158 -23.57 4.77 -24.04
CA ILE A 158 -23.40 3.76 -25.10
C ILE A 158 -22.28 4.16 -26.06
N ILE A 159 -22.27 5.42 -26.50
CA ILE A 159 -21.24 5.96 -27.41
C ILE A 159 -19.86 5.84 -26.76
N GLY A 160 -19.73 6.25 -25.50
CA GLY A 160 -18.48 6.15 -24.75
C GLY A 160 -17.97 4.71 -24.66
N ALA A 161 -18.85 3.76 -24.33
CA ALA A 161 -18.51 2.34 -24.24
C ALA A 161 -17.99 1.79 -25.57
N ILE A 162 -18.68 2.04 -26.68
CA ILE A 162 -18.29 1.57 -28.01
C ILE A 162 -16.94 2.17 -28.43
N LEU A 163 -16.77 3.49 -28.28
CA LEU A 163 -15.54 4.17 -28.70
C LEU A 163 -14.31 3.67 -27.92
N MET A 164 -14.43 3.50 -26.62
CA MET A 164 -13.31 3.02 -25.81
C MET A 164 -13.02 1.53 -26.00
N ALA A 165 -14.05 0.70 -26.25
CA ALA A 165 -13.86 -0.70 -26.62
C ALA A 165 -13.04 -0.85 -27.90
N ILE A 166 -13.43 -0.10 -28.95
CA ILE A 166 -12.73 -0.10 -30.24
C ILE A 166 -11.29 0.40 -30.04
N ARG A 167 -11.10 1.54 -29.35
CA ARG A 167 -9.78 2.12 -29.11
C ARG A 167 -8.85 1.12 -28.39
N MET A 168 -9.32 0.50 -27.31
CA MET A 168 -8.50 -0.44 -26.54
C MET A 168 -8.27 -1.75 -27.31
N GLY A 169 -9.23 -2.21 -28.11
CA GLY A 169 -9.05 -3.32 -29.03
C GLY A 169 -7.93 -3.06 -30.04
N VAL A 170 -7.90 -1.88 -30.66
CA VAL A 170 -6.85 -1.51 -31.61
C VAL A 170 -5.49 -1.38 -30.92
N ILE A 171 -5.40 -0.68 -29.79
CA ILE A 171 -4.14 -0.47 -29.05
C ILE A 171 -3.54 -1.79 -28.56
N SER A 172 -4.38 -2.74 -28.17
CA SER A 172 -3.93 -4.02 -27.60
C SER A 172 -3.78 -5.15 -28.62
N GLY A 173 -4.04 -4.90 -29.91
CA GLY A 173 -4.01 -5.94 -30.94
C GLY A 173 -5.12 -6.99 -30.79
N GLY A 174 -6.29 -6.60 -30.25
CA GLY A 174 -7.46 -7.47 -30.10
C GLY A 174 -7.57 -8.20 -28.77
N SER A 175 -6.85 -7.78 -27.72
CA SER A 175 -6.95 -8.41 -26.39
C SER A 175 -8.36 -8.28 -25.82
N TYR A 176 -8.99 -9.42 -25.52
CA TYR A 176 -10.34 -9.48 -24.94
C TYR A 176 -10.42 -8.72 -23.61
N LEU A 177 -9.43 -8.87 -22.73
CA LEU A 177 -9.39 -8.16 -21.45
C LEU A 177 -9.28 -6.64 -21.63
N ALA A 178 -8.52 -6.18 -22.62
CA ALA A 178 -8.39 -4.76 -22.91
C ALA A 178 -9.70 -4.19 -23.50
N ILE A 179 -10.39 -4.95 -24.36
CA ILE A 179 -11.69 -4.56 -24.93
C ILE A 179 -12.75 -4.45 -23.82
N LEU A 180 -12.80 -5.42 -22.90
CA LEU A 180 -13.70 -5.36 -21.74
C LEU A 180 -13.40 -4.15 -20.83
N GLY A 181 -12.12 -3.89 -20.56
CA GLY A 181 -11.70 -2.68 -19.82
C GLY A 181 -12.11 -1.39 -20.54
N GLY A 182 -12.00 -1.37 -21.87
CA GLY A 182 -12.47 -0.28 -22.73
C GLY A 182 -13.98 -0.06 -22.64
N LEU A 183 -14.79 -1.13 -22.73
CA LEU A 183 -16.24 -1.06 -22.56
C LEU A 183 -16.63 -0.46 -21.20
N ALA A 184 -16.05 -0.98 -20.11
CA ALA A 184 -16.36 -0.53 -18.76
C ALA A 184 -15.98 0.94 -18.54
N SER A 185 -14.75 1.33 -18.90
CA SER A 185 -14.27 2.71 -18.77
C SER A 185 -15.05 3.70 -19.65
N GLY A 186 -15.40 3.30 -20.88
CA GLY A 186 -16.21 4.09 -21.78
C GLY A 186 -17.65 4.30 -21.29
N LEU A 187 -18.26 3.28 -20.69
CA LEU A 187 -19.60 3.39 -20.09
C LEU A 187 -19.60 4.41 -18.94
N ILE A 188 -18.58 4.39 -18.07
CA ILE A 188 -18.42 5.35 -16.98
C ILE A 188 -18.26 6.76 -17.54
N ALA A 189 -17.29 6.97 -18.45
CA ALA A 189 -17.00 8.28 -19.02
C ALA A 189 -18.20 8.88 -19.76
N GLY A 190 -18.90 8.07 -20.56
CA GLY A 190 -20.09 8.48 -21.27
C GLY A 190 -21.25 8.83 -20.34
N THR A 191 -21.45 8.07 -19.26
CA THR A 191 -22.48 8.38 -18.26
C THR A 191 -22.21 9.72 -17.58
N VAL A 192 -20.96 9.99 -17.20
CA VAL A 192 -20.55 11.27 -16.60
C VAL A 192 -20.79 12.43 -17.57
N ALA A 193 -20.42 12.28 -18.85
CA ALA A 193 -20.68 13.29 -19.87
C ALA A 193 -22.18 13.54 -20.06
N GLY A 194 -23.00 12.49 -20.08
CA GLY A 194 -24.45 12.59 -20.17
C GLY A 194 -25.08 13.32 -18.98
N ILE A 195 -24.62 13.03 -17.75
CA ILE A 195 -25.05 13.77 -16.55
C ILE A 195 -24.64 15.24 -16.66
N PHE A 196 -23.41 15.54 -17.07
CA PHE A 196 -22.94 16.91 -17.20
C PHE A 196 -23.78 17.72 -18.20
N ILE A 197 -24.02 17.16 -19.40
CA ILE A 197 -24.88 17.78 -20.42
C ILE A 197 -26.29 18.00 -19.85
N PHE A 198 -26.82 16.99 -19.14
CA PHE A 198 -28.13 17.08 -18.53
C PHE A 198 -28.23 18.22 -17.51
N LEU A 199 -27.21 18.40 -16.65
CA LEU A 199 -27.15 19.48 -15.67
C LEU A 199 -27.04 20.86 -16.33
N VAL A 200 -26.24 20.98 -17.40
CA VAL A 200 -26.12 22.24 -18.17
C VAL A 200 -27.46 22.63 -18.78
N VAL A 201 -28.20 21.67 -19.37
CA VAL A 201 -29.53 21.93 -19.95
C VAL A 201 -30.52 22.37 -18.87
N LEU A 202 -30.49 21.75 -17.67
CA LEU A 202 -31.31 22.19 -16.55
C LEU A 202 -30.96 23.61 -16.11
N SER A 203 -29.67 23.96 -16.06
CA SER A 203 -29.21 25.30 -15.64
C SER A 203 -29.51 26.39 -16.66
N ALA A 204 -29.58 26.05 -17.95
CA ALA A 204 -29.86 27.00 -19.02
C ALA A 204 -31.38 27.15 -19.30
N GLY A 205 -32.19 26.20 -18.83
CA GLY A 205 -33.64 26.17 -19.01
C GLY A 205 -34.46 26.54 -17.78
N GLY A 206 -33.83 27.16 -16.77
CA GLY A 206 -34.45 27.71 -15.57
C GLY A 206 -34.56 29.23 -15.62
#